data_AF-A0A7J7UN91-F1
#
_entry.id   AF-A0A7J7UN91-F1
#
_cell.length_a   1.000
_cell.length_b   1.000
_cell.length_c   1.000
_cell.angle_alpha   90.00
_cell.angle_beta   90.00
_cell.angle_gamma   90.00
#
_symmetry.space_group_name_H-M   'P 1'
#
loop_
_entity.id
_entity.type
_entity.pdbx_description
1 polymer ?
#
loop_
_entity_poly.entity_id
_entity_poly.type
_entity_poly.pdbx_seq_one_letter_code
_entity_poly.pdbx_strand_id
1 'polypeptide(L)'
;MGPYLMPLMPEFQRSIRLLGRRPTTQQFIDTIIKKYGTHLLISATLGGEEALTMYMDKSRLDRKSGNATQSVEALHQLASSYFVDRDGTMRRLHEIQISTGAIKVTETRTGPLGCNSYDNLDSVSSVLLQSTESKLHLQGLQIIFPPYLQEKFVQSALSYIMCNGEGEYVCQNSQCRCQCAEEFPQMLLLLDIRDRINRLAPPVAPGKPQLDLFSCMLKHRLKLTNSEIIRVNHALDLYNTEILKQSDQMTAKLC
;
A
#
# COMPACT_ATOMS: atom_id res chain seq x y z
N MET A 1 8.27 16.51 36.54
CA MET A 1 6.82 16.48 36.26
C MET A 1 6.63 15.61 35.03
N GLY A 2 6.23 14.35 35.21
CA GLY A 2 6.17 13.36 34.12
C GLY A 2 4.87 13.49 33.32
N PRO A 3 4.91 13.48 31.98
CA PRO A 3 3.71 13.55 31.18
C PRO A 3 2.96 12.21 31.30
N TYR A 4 1.69 12.26 31.67
CA TYR A 4 0.65 11.24 31.53
C TYR A 4 1.15 9.83 31.15
N LEU A 5 1.42 8.99 32.16
CA LEU A 5 1.59 7.55 31.96
C LEU A 5 0.23 6.95 31.56
N MET A 6 -0.06 6.95 30.26
CA MET A 6 -1.13 6.12 29.74
C MET A 6 -0.82 4.65 30.11
N PRO A 7 -1.77 3.91 30.69
CA PRO A 7 -1.56 2.52 31.01
C PRO A 7 -1.34 1.74 29.71
N LEU A 8 -0.13 1.22 29.54
CA LEU A 8 0.18 0.33 28.42
C LEU A 8 -0.64 -0.95 28.55
N MET A 9 -1.04 -1.52 27.40
CA MET A 9 -1.72 -2.81 27.38
C MET A 9 -0.89 -3.87 28.13
N PRO A 10 -1.50 -4.69 29.01
CA PRO A 10 -0.77 -5.68 29.80
C PRO A 10 0.06 -6.66 28.95
N GLU A 11 -0.46 -7.05 27.78
CA GLU A 11 0.29 -7.88 26.84
C GLU A 11 1.53 -7.17 26.28
N PHE A 12 1.41 -5.90 25.92
CA PHE A 12 2.54 -5.12 25.40
C PHE A 12 3.64 -4.97 26.46
N GLN A 13 3.25 -4.70 27.70
CA GLN A 13 4.18 -4.68 28.83
C GLN A 13 4.87 -6.03 29.03
N ARG A 14 4.15 -7.14 28.87
CA ARG A 14 4.73 -8.50 28.93
C ARG A 14 5.72 -8.71 27.79
N SER A 15 5.39 -8.33 26.56
CA SER A 15 6.29 -8.39 25.41
C SER A 15 7.59 -7.61 25.63
N ILE A 16 7.51 -6.40 26.20
CA ILE A 16 8.71 -5.62 26.57
C ILE A 16 9.58 -6.38 27.57
N ARG A 17 8.98 -7.00 28.60
CA ARG A 17 9.72 -7.77 29.61
C ARG A 17 10.40 -9.00 29.01
N LEU A 18 9.77 -9.65 28.04
CA LEU A 18 10.30 -10.85 27.36
C LEU A 18 11.55 -10.56 26.51
N LEU A 19 11.76 -9.32 26.05
CA LEU A 19 12.97 -8.93 25.32
C LEU A 19 14.24 -8.99 26.18
N GLY A 20 14.12 -8.89 27.50
CA GLY A 20 15.26 -8.81 28.41
C GLY A 20 16.09 -7.53 28.23
N ARG A 21 17.39 -7.61 28.57
CA ARG A 21 18.29 -6.43 28.58
C ARG A 21 19.01 -6.17 27.26
N ARG A 22 19.26 -7.22 26.46
CA ARG A 22 20.04 -7.16 25.21
C ARG A 22 19.38 -8.03 24.14
N PRO A 23 18.19 -7.65 23.67
CA PRO A 23 17.50 -8.40 22.63
C PRO A 23 18.27 -8.35 21.30
N THR A 24 18.20 -9.43 20.53
CA THR A 24 18.66 -9.44 19.14
C THR A 24 17.68 -8.66 18.26
N THR A 25 18.14 -8.30 17.05
CA THR A 25 17.30 -7.66 16.04
C THR A 25 16.05 -8.49 15.76
N GLN A 26 16.21 -9.80 15.57
CA GLN A 26 15.11 -10.71 15.28
C GLN A 26 14.11 -10.82 16.44
N GLN A 27 14.59 -10.87 17.69
CA GLN A 27 13.71 -10.89 18.86
C GLN A 27 12.82 -9.64 18.93
N PHE A 28 13.38 -8.46 18.62
CA PHE A 28 12.59 -7.23 18.54
C PHE A 28 11.56 -7.28 17.41
N ILE A 29 11.97 -7.78 16.23
CA ILE A 29 11.10 -7.87 15.06
C ILE A 29 9.89 -8.76 15.36
N ASP A 30 10.12 -9.96 15.89
CA ASP A 30 9.07 -10.94 16.12
C ASP A 30 8.18 -10.63 17.33
N THR A 31 8.77 -10.07 18.39
CA THR A 31 8.03 -9.83 19.65
C THR A 31 7.28 -8.50 19.65
N ILE A 32 7.87 -7.47 19.01
CA ILE A 32 7.35 -6.10 19.03
C ILE A 32 6.89 -5.65 17.66
N ILE A 33 7.79 -5.58 16.68
CA ILE A 33 7.55 -4.80 15.45
C ILE A 33 6.45 -5.44 14.60
N LYS A 34 6.47 -6.76 14.40
CA LYS A 34 5.42 -7.47 13.65
C LYS A 34 4.05 -7.39 14.33
N LYS A 35 4.01 -7.38 15.67
CA LYS A 35 2.74 -7.43 16.44
C LYS A 35 2.15 -6.05 16.70
N TYR A 36 2.98 -5.03 16.96
CA TYR A 36 2.55 -3.71 17.41
C TYR A 36 2.99 -2.56 16.48
N GLY A 37 3.79 -2.84 15.46
CA GLY A 37 4.31 -1.84 14.53
C GLY A 37 5.49 -1.03 15.09
N THR A 38 5.78 0.07 14.42
CA THR A 38 6.93 0.94 14.72
C THR A 38 6.56 2.28 15.34
N HIS A 39 5.26 2.64 15.30
CA HIS A 39 4.75 3.94 15.69
C HIS A 39 3.49 3.80 16.54
N LEU A 40 3.23 4.84 17.33
CA LEU A 40 2.00 5.10 18.04
C LEU A 40 1.19 6.14 17.27
N LEU A 41 -0.12 5.97 17.24
CA LEU A 41 -1.02 7.03 16.79
C LEU A 41 -1.22 8.03 17.92
N ILE A 42 -0.81 9.29 17.71
CA ILE A 42 -1.02 10.38 18.67
C ILE A 42 -2.34 11.10 18.39
N SER A 43 -2.59 11.39 17.13
CA SER A 43 -3.85 11.96 16.67
C SER A 43 -4.11 11.55 15.22
N ALA A 44 -5.37 11.58 14.81
CA ALA A 44 -5.78 11.33 13.44
C ALA A 44 -6.89 12.30 13.06
N THR A 45 -6.84 12.78 11.83
CA THR A 45 -8.02 13.26 11.12
C THR A 45 -8.40 12.16 10.16
N LEU A 46 -9.47 11.42 10.48
CA LEU A 46 -10.00 10.39 9.60
C LEU A 46 -10.77 11.09 8.48
N GLY A 47 -10.22 11.03 7.28
CA GLY A 47 -10.91 11.52 6.09
C GLY A 47 -12.09 10.62 5.75
N GLY A 48 -13.11 11.18 5.11
CA GLY A 48 -14.16 10.43 4.44
C GLY A 48 -14.19 10.87 2.98
N GLU A 49 -14.48 9.94 2.09
CA GLU A 49 -14.72 10.23 0.68
C GLU A 49 -16.21 10.34 0.47
N GLU A 50 -16.68 11.46 -0.06
CA GLU A 50 -18.02 11.56 -0.64
C GLU A 50 -17.86 11.95 -2.10
N ALA A 51 -18.18 11.01 -2.99
CA ALA A 51 -17.97 11.15 -4.42
C ALA A 51 -19.19 10.66 -5.21
N LEU A 52 -19.56 11.42 -6.23
CA LEU A 52 -20.55 11.04 -7.24
C LEU A 52 -19.82 10.73 -8.54
N THR A 53 -19.84 9.46 -8.97
CA THR A 53 -19.29 9.04 -10.27
C THR A 53 -20.42 8.76 -11.25
N MET A 54 -20.36 9.36 -12.43
CA MET A 54 -21.36 9.20 -13.48
C MET A 54 -20.71 8.77 -14.79
N TYR A 55 -21.17 7.65 -15.35
CA TYR A 55 -20.83 7.20 -16.69
C TYR A 55 -22.00 7.50 -17.62
N MET A 56 -21.73 8.00 -18.83
CA MET A 56 -22.75 8.42 -19.78
C MET A 56 -22.46 7.85 -21.18
N ASP A 57 -23.49 7.23 -21.78
CA ASP A 57 -23.54 6.85 -23.18
C ASP A 57 -24.30 7.93 -23.97
N LYS A 58 -23.53 8.83 -24.59
CA LYS A 58 -24.05 9.96 -25.38
C LYS A 58 -25.02 9.51 -26.48
N SER A 59 -24.77 8.36 -27.11
CA SER A 59 -25.61 7.88 -28.23
C SER A 59 -27.03 7.52 -27.80
N ARG A 60 -27.20 7.03 -26.57
CA ARG A 60 -28.50 6.69 -25.98
C ARG A 60 -29.22 7.94 -25.47
N LEU A 61 -28.47 8.95 -25.03
CA LEU A 61 -29.00 10.23 -24.59
C LEU A 61 -29.56 11.05 -25.76
N ASP A 62 -28.86 11.03 -26.90
CA ASP A 62 -29.20 11.79 -28.11
C ASP A 62 -30.51 11.30 -28.75
N ARG A 63 -30.77 9.99 -28.67
CA ARG A 63 -31.97 9.33 -29.22
C ARG A 63 -33.29 9.83 -28.61
N LYS A 64 -33.25 10.43 -27.41
CA LYS A 64 -34.44 10.85 -26.66
C LYS A 64 -34.55 12.38 -26.53
N SER A 65 -33.44 13.11 -26.58
CA SER A 65 -33.38 14.56 -26.29
C SER A 65 -33.47 15.46 -27.53
N GLY A 66 -33.10 14.98 -28.72
CA GLY A 66 -33.06 15.81 -29.94
C GLY A 66 -31.94 16.88 -29.95
N ASN A 67 -31.54 17.39 -28.78
CA ASN A 67 -30.39 18.25 -28.54
C ASN A 67 -29.44 17.62 -27.49
N ALA A 68 -28.37 16.99 -27.98
CA ALA A 68 -27.35 16.28 -27.22
C ALA A 68 -26.57 17.17 -26.24
N THR A 69 -26.22 18.38 -26.67
CA THR A 69 -25.36 19.29 -25.91
C THR A 69 -26.08 19.87 -24.69
N GLN A 70 -27.35 20.24 -24.86
CA GLN A 70 -28.18 20.76 -23.78
C GLN A 70 -28.50 19.69 -22.72
N SER A 71 -28.68 18.43 -23.12
CA SER A 71 -28.91 17.34 -22.16
C SER A 71 -27.67 16.99 -21.34
N VAL A 72 -26.49 17.03 -21.95
CA VAL A 72 -25.21 16.86 -21.24
C VAL A 72 -24.97 18.00 -20.26
N GLU A 73 -25.22 19.25 -20.67
CA GLU A 73 -25.08 20.41 -19.79
C GLU A 73 -26.06 20.38 -18.61
N ALA A 74 -27.32 19.99 -18.85
CA ALA A 74 -28.30 19.79 -17.79
C ALA A 74 -27.91 18.67 -16.81
N LEU A 75 -27.34 17.56 -17.30
CA LEU A 75 -26.80 16.49 -16.46
C LEU A 75 -25.62 16.95 -15.62
N HIS A 76 -24.71 17.75 -16.18
CA HIS A 76 -23.61 18.35 -15.43
C HIS A 76 -24.11 19.29 -14.34
N GLN A 77 -25.07 20.17 -14.65
CA GLN A 77 -25.67 21.07 -13.66
C GLN A 77 -26.35 20.30 -12.53
N LEU A 78 -27.07 19.22 -12.86
CA LEU A 78 -27.69 18.34 -11.87
C LEU A 78 -26.63 17.60 -11.03
N ALA A 79 -25.54 17.10 -11.63
CA ALA A 79 -24.45 16.49 -10.88
C ALA A 79 -23.77 17.50 -9.94
N SER A 80 -23.62 18.76 -10.35
CA SER A 80 -23.06 19.82 -9.53
C SER A 80 -23.92 20.17 -8.31
N SER A 81 -25.24 19.91 -8.33
CA SER A 81 -26.11 20.12 -7.16
C SER A 81 -26.02 19.02 -6.10
N TYR A 82 -25.29 17.94 -6.36
CA TYR A 82 -25.19 16.77 -5.48
C TYR A 82 -24.79 17.13 -4.04
N PHE A 83 -23.79 18.00 -3.85
CA PHE A 83 -23.33 18.38 -2.51
C PHE A 83 -24.26 19.40 -1.80
N VAL A 84 -25.25 19.95 -2.52
CA VAL A 84 -26.22 20.92 -1.98
C VAL A 84 -27.55 20.25 -1.64
N ASP A 85 -28.04 19.38 -2.53
CA ASP A 85 -29.27 18.60 -2.37
C ASP A 85 -29.02 17.16 -2.82
N ARG A 86 -28.41 16.37 -1.94
CA ARG A 86 -27.99 14.99 -2.23
C ARG A 86 -29.17 14.10 -2.60
N ASP A 87 -30.18 14.03 -1.74
CA ASP A 87 -31.30 13.10 -1.90
C ASP A 87 -32.16 13.47 -3.11
N GLY A 88 -32.39 14.77 -3.36
CA GLY A 88 -33.10 15.23 -4.54
C GLY A 88 -32.31 15.00 -5.83
N THR A 89 -31.00 15.24 -5.81
CA THR A 89 -30.11 15.00 -6.96
C THR A 89 -30.03 13.51 -7.29
N MET A 90 -29.76 12.65 -6.30
CA MET A 90 -29.66 11.20 -6.50
C MET A 90 -30.97 10.59 -6.98
N ARG A 91 -32.11 11.04 -6.45
CA ARG A 91 -33.43 10.62 -6.93
C ARG A 91 -33.60 10.93 -8.42
N ARG A 92 -33.33 12.16 -8.85
CA ARG A 92 -33.45 12.58 -10.26
C ARG A 92 -32.46 11.83 -11.16
N LEU A 93 -31.23 11.63 -10.71
CA LEU A 93 -30.22 10.87 -11.46
C LEU A 93 -30.63 9.41 -11.62
N HIS A 94 -31.17 8.77 -10.59
CA HIS A 94 -31.71 7.41 -10.70
C HIS A 94 -32.93 7.33 -11.62
N GLU A 95 -33.84 8.32 -11.58
CA GLU A 95 -34.95 8.41 -12.53
C GLU A 95 -34.46 8.50 -13.98
N ILE A 96 -33.44 9.31 -14.26
CA ILE A 96 -32.83 9.41 -15.59
C ILE A 96 -32.14 8.10 -15.98
N GLN A 97 -31.39 7.48 -15.07
CA GLN A 97 -30.75 6.19 -15.28
C GLN A 97 -31.77 5.10 -15.66
N ILE A 98 -32.88 5.00 -14.93
CA ILE A 98 -33.93 4.01 -15.19
C ILE A 98 -34.67 4.32 -16.50
N SER A 99 -35.01 5.60 -16.74
CA SER A 99 -35.86 5.99 -17.87
C SER A 99 -35.13 6.08 -19.21
N THR A 100 -33.81 6.23 -19.20
CA THR A 100 -32.99 6.37 -20.42
C THR A 100 -32.04 5.20 -20.63
N GLY A 101 -31.57 4.55 -19.55
CA GLY A 101 -30.44 3.62 -19.59
C GLY A 101 -29.17 4.24 -20.19
N ALA A 102 -29.10 5.57 -20.31
CA ALA A 102 -28.01 6.31 -20.93
C ALA A 102 -26.94 6.72 -19.93
N ILE A 103 -27.25 6.67 -18.63
CA ILE A 103 -26.29 6.98 -17.57
C ILE A 103 -26.22 5.84 -16.55
N LYS A 104 -25.06 5.68 -15.92
CA LYS A 104 -24.85 4.85 -14.74
C LYS A 104 -24.22 5.69 -13.65
N VAL A 105 -24.90 5.78 -12.52
CA VAL A 105 -24.50 6.60 -11.38
C VAL A 105 -24.07 5.70 -10.23
N THR A 106 -22.93 6.04 -9.63
CA THR A 106 -22.38 5.39 -8.44
C THR A 106 -22.07 6.47 -7.42
N GLU A 107 -22.72 6.41 -6.25
CA GLU A 107 -22.39 7.20 -5.07
C GLU A 107 -21.39 6.40 -4.22
N THR A 108 -20.24 7.00 -3.91
CA THR A 108 -19.27 6.45 -2.96
C THR A 108 -19.27 7.32 -1.73
N ARG A 109 -19.63 6.74 -0.57
CA ARG A 109 -19.46 7.41 0.72
C ARG A 109 -18.63 6.52 1.65
N THR A 110 -17.52 7.05 2.10
CA THR A 110 -16.76 6.50 3.22
C THR A 110 -16.77 7.52 4.35
N GLY A 111 -17.12 7.08 5.55
CA GLY A 111 -17.17 7.94 6.74
C GLY A 111 -16.83 7.17 8.01
N PRO A 112 -16.44 7.84 9.10
CA PRO A 112 -16.42 7.20 10.41
C PRO A 112 -17.84 6.69 10.68
N LEU A 113 -17.98 5.42 11.07
CA LEU A 113 -19.28 4.85 11.44
C LEU A 113 -19.81 5.69 12.61
N GLY A 114 -20.77 6.58 12.33
CA GLY A 114 -21.44 7.34 13.35
C GLY A 114 -22.34 6.42 14.17
N CYS A 115 -22.42 6.67 15.49
CA CYS A 115 -23.35 5.94 16.37
C CYS A 115 -24.83 6.39 16.21
N ASN A 116 -25.19 7.10 15.13
CA ASN A 116 -26.54 7.64 14.93
C ASN A 116 -27.23 6.99 13.71
N SER A 117 -28.35 6.34 14.03
CA SER A 117 -29.33 5.64 13.19
C SER A 117 -28.78 4.66 12.14
N TYR A 118 -28.94 3.39 12.46
CA TYR A 118 -28.76 2.19 11.63
C TYR A 118 -29.69 2.13 10.38
N ASP A 119 -30.35 3.21 9.99
CA ASP A 119 -31.41 3.15 8.97
C ASP A 119 -30.90 3.29 7.52
N ASN A 120 -29.62 3.60 7.29
CA ASN A 120 -29.03 3.79 5.95
C ASN A 120 -27.66 3.10 5.75
N LEU A 121 -27.45 1.93 6.37
CA LEU A 121 -26.19 1.15 6.31
C LEU A 121 -25.76 0.73 4.91
N ASP A 122 -26.65 0.70 3.93
CA ASP A 122 -26.33 0.30 2.55
C ASP A 122 -25.47 1.33 1.80
N SER A 123 -25.22 2.52 2.37
CA SER A 123 -24.62 3.65 1.65
C SER A 123 -23.30 4.18 2.21
N VAL A 124 -22.86 3.80 3.42
CA VAL A 124 -21.64 4.36 4.04
C VAL A 124 -20.70 3.24 4.47
N SER A 125 -19.60 3.08 3.74
CA SER A 125 -18.51 2.20 4.13
C SER A 125 -17.67 2.84 5.25
N SER A 126 -17.17 2.03 6.19
CA SER A 126 -16.31 2.51 7.28
C SER A 126 -15.01 3.11 6.73
N VAL A 127 -14.57 4.24 7.27
CA VAL A 127 -13.24 4.80 6.98
C VAL A 127 -12.15 3.84 7.43
N LEU A 128 -11.32 3.42 6.48
CA LEU A 128 -10.10 2.68 6.77
C LEU A 128 -9.03 3.66 7.25
N LEU A 129 -8.34 3.33 8.35
CA LEU A 129 -7.17 4.09 8.83
C LEU A 129 -6.07 4.26 7.77
N GLN A 130 -6.04 3.38 6.77
CA GLN A 130 -5.12 3.39 5.64
C GLN A 130 -5.61 4.21 4.44
N SER A 131 -6.78 4.87 4.54
CA SER A 131 -7.28 5.74 3.48
C SER A 131 -6.30 6.88 3.21
N THR A 132 -6.05 7.19 1.94
CA THR A 132 -5.20 8.32 1.51
C THR A 132 -5.71 9.66 2.01
N GLU A 133 -7.00 9.75 2.32
CA GLU A 133 -7.65 10.94 2.86
C GLU A 133 -7.41 11.12 4.37
N SER A 134 -6.94 10.08 5.06
CA SER A 134 -6.65 10.14 6.49
C SER A 134 -5.29 10.77 6.76
N LYS A 135 -5.28 11.78 7.64
CA LYS A 135 -4.05 12.43 8.12
C LYS A 135 -3.71 11.87 9.49
N LEU A 136 -2.68 11.04 9.57
CA LEU A 136 -2.23 10.41 10.81
C LEU A 136 -1.02 11.15 11.38
N HIS A 137 -1.09 11.52 12.65
CA HIS A 137 0.05 12.02 13.40
C HIS A 137 0.64 10.87 14.22
N LEU A 138 1.81 10.42 13.78
CA LEU A 138 2.50 9.26 14.34
C LEU A 138 3.70 9.70 15.18
N GLN A 139 3.92 9.01 16.29
CA GLN A 139 5.11 9.15 17.13
C GLN A 139 5.83 7.81 17.17
N GLY A 140 7.16 7.84 17.03
CA GLY A 140 7.94 6.61 17.06
C GLY A 140 7.78 5.88 18.40
N LEU A 141 7.52 4.57 18.34
CA LEU A 141 7.23 3.72 19.51
C LEU A 141 8.44 3.60 20.46
N GLN A 142 9.65 3.96 20.01
CA GLN A 142 10.87 3.96 20.83
C GLN A 142 10.70 4.71 22.15
N ILE A 143 9.86 5.74 22.20
CA ILE A 143 9.68 6.58 23.39
C ILE A 143 9.10 5.81 24.59
N ILE A 144 8.41 4.69 24.35
CA ILE A 144 7.83 3.86 25.41
C ILE A 144 8.86 2.90 26.01
N PHE A 145 9.92 2.59 25.27
CA PHE A 145 10.94 1.65 25.74
C PHE A 145 11.89 2.32 26.73
N PRO A 146 12.43 1.54 27.69
CA PRO A 146 13.56 1.99 28.50
C PRO A 146 14.72 2.51 27.63
N PRO A 147 15.48 3.53 28.07
CA PRO A 147 16.52 4.17 27.25
C PRO A 147 17.50 3.21 26.59
N TYR A 148 17.91 2.16 27.30
CA TYR A 148 18.86 1.15 26.79
C TYR A 148 18.30 0.27 25.66
N LEU A 149 16.98 0.28 25.43
CA LEU A 149 16.33 -0.45 24.35
C LEU A 149 15.97 0.44 23.15
N GLN A 150 15.96 1.77 23.31
CA GLN A 150 15.44 2.68 22.28
C GLN A 150 16.25 2.62 20.99
N GLU A 151 17.58 2.71 21.11
CA GLU A 151 18.48 2.63 19.95
C GLU A 151 18.37 1.27 19.25
N LYS A 152 18.35 0.18 20.03
CA LYS A 152 18.21 -1.17 19.45
C LYS A 152 16.85 -1.36 18.77
N PHE A 153 15.78 -0.79 19.33
CA PHE A 153 14.47 -0.79 18.69
C PHE A 153 14.50 -0.04 17.35
N VAL A 154 15.09 1.16 17.30
CA VAL A 154 15.21 1.94 16.06
C VAL A 154 16.01 1.18 15.02
N GLN A 155 17.16 0.61 15.40
CA GLN A 155 17.96 -0.24 14.51
C GLN A 155 17.14 -1.43 13.98
N SER A 156 16.39 -2.11 14.85
CA SER A 156 15.59 -3.28 14.47
C SER A 156 14.42 -2.90 13.56
N ALA A 157 13.79 -1.75 13.80
CA ALA A 157 12.74 -1.20 12.94
C ALA A 157 13.26 -0.86 11.55
N LEU A 158 14.45 -0.25 11.45
CA LEU A 158 15.10 0.03 10.18
C LEU A 158 15.49 -1.26 9.45
N SER A 159 16.03 -2.25 10.14
CA SER A 159 16.30 -3.58 9.58
C SER A 159 15.02 -4.23 9.03
N TYR A 160 13.90 -4.14 9.75
CA TYR A 160 12.62 -4.66 9.28
C TYR A 160 12.11 -3.94 8.02
N ILE A 161 12.16 -2.61 7.99
CA ILE A 161 11.62 -1.80 6.88
C ILE A 161 12.53 -1.85 5.65
N MET A 162 13.85 -1.69 5.85
CA MET A 162 14.82 -1.55 4.76
C MET A 162 15.38 -2.88 4.29
N CYS A 163 15.45 -3.87 5.17
CA CYS A 163 16.07 -5.18 4.90
C CYS A 163 15.08 -6.35 5.04
N ASN A 164 13.77 -6.08 5.10
CA ASN A 164 12.72 -7.09 5.30
C ASN A 164 12.86 -7.94 6.58
N GLY A 165 13.71 -7.51 7.52
CA GLY A 165 14.09 -8.31 8.68
C GLY A 165 15.09 -9.44 8.41
N GLU A 166 15.63 -9.54 7.20
CA GLU A 166 16.56 -10.58 6.75
C GLU A 166 18.04 -10.17 6.92
N GLY A 167 18.27 -9.02 7.56
CA GLY A 167 19.61 -8.46 7.73
C GLY A 167 19.64 -7.28 8.68
N GLU A 168 20.84 -6.78 8.93
CA GLU A 168 21.06 -5.57 9.71
C GLU A 168 21.20 -4.35 8.80
N TYR A 169 20.38 -3.32 9.05
CA TYR A 169 20.55 -2.03 8.40
C TYR A 169 21.71 -1.26 9.05
N VAL A 170 22.77 -1.02 8.27
CA VAL A 170 24.00 -0.39 8.75
C VAL A 170 24.34 0.81 7.88
N CYS A 171 24.57 1.96 8.52
CA CYS A 171 25.04 3.18 7.87
C CYS A 171 26.50 3.46 8.22
N GLN A 172 27.38 3.54 7.22
CA GLN A 172 28.79 3.91 7.35
C GLN A 172 29.13 4.97 6.29
N ASN A 173 29.78 6.07 6.70
CA ASN A 173 30.21 7.14 5.79
C ASN A 173 29.09 7.69 4.88
N SER A 174 27.89 7.91 5.44
CA SER A 174 26.70 8.34 4.71
C SER A 174 26.19 7.35 3.64
N GLN A 175 26.70 6.12 3.64
CA GLN A 175 26.18 5.02 2.83
C GLN A 175 25.49 4.02 3.75
N CYS A 176 24.21 3.80 3.51
CA CYS A 176 23.43 2.82 4.25
C CYS A 176 23.17 1.60 3.37
N ARG A 177 23.36 0.41 3.95
CA ARG A 177 23.14 -0.86 3.27
C ARG A 177 22.54 -1.89 4.21
N CYS A 178 21.91 -2.90 3.62
CA CYS A 178 21.50 -4.10 4.34
C CYS A 178 22.65 -5.09 4.36
N GLN A 179 23.16 -5.36 5.55
CA GLN A 179 24.05 -6.49 5.80
C GLN A 179 23.17 -7.72 6.08
N CYS A 180 22.87 -8.47 5.02
CA CYS A 180 22.03 -9.66 5.13
C CYS A 180 22.70 -10.74 5.99
N ALA A 181 21.91 -11.49 6.74
CA ALA A 181 22.40 -12.60 7.55
C ALA A 181 22.91 -13.75 6.65
N GLU A 182 23.78 -14.62 7.16
CA GLU A 182 24.30 -15.75 6.37
C GLU A 182 23.20 -16.69 5.86
N GLU A 183 22.09 -16.77 6.60
CA GLU A 183 20.88 -17.52 6.26
C GLU A 183 20.09 -16.90 5.09
N PHE A 184 20.28 -15.60 4.83
CA PHE A 184 19.61 -14.83 3.78
C PHE A 184 20.67 -14.17 2.90
N PRO A 185 21.34 -14.91 2.00
CA PRO A 185 22.37 -14.32 1.15
C PRO A 185 21.75 -13.23 0.26
N GLN A 186 22.55 -12.22 -0.08
CA GLN A 186 22.12 -11.08 -0.91
C GLN A 186 21.47 -11.53 -2.23
N MET A 187 21.83 -12.73 -2.69
CA MET A 187 21.25 -13.38 -3.86
C MET A 187 19.78 -13.77 -3.68
N LEU A 188 19.36 -14.22 -2.50
CA LEU A 188 17.96 -14.55 -2.21
C LEU A 188 17.09 -13.29 -2.24
N LEU A 189 17.57 -12.19 -1.65
CA LEU A 189 16.89 -10.91 -1.69
C LEU A 189 16.78 -10.36 -3.13
N LEU A 190 17.87 -10.45 -3.90
CA LEU A 190 17.86 -10.02 -5.31
C LEU A 190 16.90 -10.89 -6.16
N LEU A 191 16.74 -12.17 -5.84
CA LEU A 191 15.73 -13.03 -6.47
C LEU A 191 14.30 -12.58 -6.13
N ASP A 192 14.01 -12.26 -4.86
CA ASP A 192 12.69 -11.73 -4.46
C ASP A 192 12.38 -10.40 -5.16
N ILE A 193 13.37 -9.50 -5.20
CA ILE A 193 13.25 -8.22 -5.92
C ILE A 193 12.98 -8.45 -7.41
N ARG A 194 13.68 -9.42 -8.04
CA ARG A 194 13.46 -9.77 -9.45
C ARG A 194 12.04 -10.25 -9.70
N ASP A 195 11.52 -11.19 -8.90
CA ASP A 195 10.15 -11.71 -9.01
C ASP A 195 9.12 -10.58 -8.83
N ARG A 196 9.27 -9.77 -7.77
CA ARG A 196 8.35 -8.67 -7.48
C ARG A 196 8.34 -7.60 -8.57
N ILE A 197 9.50 -7.21 -9.09
CA ILE A 197 9.58 -6.24 -10.19
C ILE A 197 8.93 -6.81 -11.45
N ASN A 198 9.18 -8.07 -11.79
CA ASN A 198 8.56 -8.69 -12.96
C ASN A 198 7.04 -8.82 -12.83
N ARG A 199 6.48 -8.94 -11.61
CA ARG A 199 5.02 -8.90 -11.38
C ARG A 199 4.37 -7.55 -11.65
N LEU A 200 5.14 -6.47 -11.64
CA LEU A 200 4.65 -5.13 -12.00
C LEU A 200 4.58 -4.91 -13.51
N ALA A 201 5.10 -5.84 -14.32
CA ALA A 201 5.01 -5.76 -15.77
C ALA A 201 3.55 -5.92 -16.23
N PRO A 202 3.16 -5.32 -17.38
CA PRO A 202 1.81 -5.43 -17.92
C PRO A 202 1.36 -6.89 -18.08
N PRO A 203 0.06 -7.19 -17.88
CA PRO A 203 -0.45 -8.54 -18.00
C PRO A 203 -0.22 -9.08 -19.42
N VAL A 204 0.40 -10.25 -19.50
CA VAL A 204 0.63 -10.95 -20.76
C VAL A 204 -0.56 -11.87 -21.05
N ALA A 205 -0.85 -12.12 -22.33
CA ALA A 205 -1.92 -13.05 -22.71
C ALA A 205 -1.75 -14.44 -22.05
N PRO A 206 -2.84 -15.18 -21.76
CA PRO A 206 -2.76 -16.50 -21.13
C PRO A 206 -1.82 -17.43 -21.90
N GLY A 207 -0.92 -18.11 -21.17
CA GLY A 207 0.06 -19.03 -21.76
C GLY A 207 1.34 -18.39 -22.30
N LYS A 208 1.52 -17.07 -22.16
CA LYS A 208 2.79 -16.40 -22.51
C LYS A 208 3.70 -16.23 -21.29
N PRO A 209 5.04 -16.30 -21.48
CA PRO A 209 6.02 -16.02 -20.42
C PRO A 209 5.89 -14.57 -19.91
N GLN A 210 6.18 -14.38 -18.63
CA GLN A 210 6.16 -13.07 -17.97
C GLN A 210 7.26 -12.15 -18.55
N LEU A 211 7.06 -10.84 -18.51
CA LEU A 211 8.04 -9.89 -19.04
C LEU A 211 9.15 -9.60 -18.02
N ASP A 212 10.39 -9.56 -18.49
CA ASP A 212 11.57 -9.23 -17.69
C ASP A 212 11.74 -7.69 -17.55
N LEU A 213 10.92 -7.11 -16.67
CA LEU A 213 11.02 -5.71 -16.30
C LEU A 213 12.27 -5.44 -15.45
N PHE A 214 12.74 -6.43 -14.68
CA PHE A 214 13.92 -6.33 -13.84
C PHE A 214 15.17 -5.97 -14.65
N SER A 215 15.50 -6.72 -15.72
CA SER A 215 16.63 -6.41 -16.60
C SER A 215 16.49 -5.04 -17.26
N CYS A 216 15.26 -4.64 -17.62
CA CYS A 216 15.00 -3.32 -18.18
C CYS A 216 15.30 -2.21 -17.15
N MET A 217 14.95 -2.40 -15.88
CA MET A 217 15.28 -1.47 -14.79
C MET A 217 16.79 -1.41 -14.53
N LEU A 218 17.50 -2.53 -14.54
CA LEU A 218 18.97 -2.55 -14.41
C LEU A 218 19.62 -1.69 -15.51
N LYS A 219 19.13 -1.82 -16.76
CA LYS A 219 19.64 -1.07 -17.92
C LYS A 219 19.29 0.41 -17.89
N HIS A 220 18.01 0.74 -17.72
CA HIS A 220 17.52 2.10 -17.97
C HIS A 220 17.45 2.97 -16.72
N ARG A 221 17.24 2.38 -15.53
CA ARG A 221 17.22 3.11 -14.26
C ARG A 221 18.56 3.10 -13.56
N LEU A 222 19.19 1.93 -13.44
CA LEU A 222 20.47 1.80 -12.76
C LEU A 222 21.68 2.00 -13.69
N LYS A 223 21.44 2.10 -15.01
CA LYS A 223 22.45 2.40 -16.03
C LYS A 223 23.59 1.38 -16.11
N LEU A 224 23.31 0.10 -15.81
CA LEU A 224 24.28 -0.98 -15.98
C LEU A 224 24.52 -1.25 -17.48
N THR A 225 25.76 -1.63 -17.79
CA THR A 225 26.15 -2.14 -19.10
C THR A 225 25.55 -3.53 -19.36
N ASN A 226 25.43 -3.93 -20.63
CA ASN A 226 24.91 -5.25 -20.99
C ASN A 226 25.72 -6.39 -20.33
N SER A 227 27.03 -6.24 -20.17
CA SER A 227 27.88 -7.25 -19.52
C SER A 227 27.68 -7.33 -18.01
N GLU A 228 27.35 -6.22 -17.35
CA GLU A 228 26.96 -6.21 -15.92
C GLU A 228 25.60 -6.87 -15.73
N ILE A 229 24.62 -6.54 -16.58
CA ILE A 229 23.28 -7.14 -16.53
C ILE A 229 23.36 -8.66 -16.72
N ILE A 230 24.12 -9.13 -17.73
CA ILE A 230 24.32 -10.56 -17.96
C ILE A 230 24.94 -11.23 -16.73
N ARG A 231 25.94 -10.61 -16.10
CA ARG A 231 26.58 -11.16 -14.89
C ARG A 231 25.61 -11.25 -13.72
N VAL A 232 24.79 -10.22 -13.50
CA VAL A 232 23.77 -10.21 -12.44
C VAL A 232 22.73 -11.31 -12.68
N ASN A 233 22.16 -11.40 -13.88
CA ASN A 233 21.16 -12.42 -14.20
C ASN A 233 21.75 -13.83 -14.12
N HIS A 234 22.93 -14.06 -14.68
CA HIS A 234 23.59 -15.36 -14.59
C HIS A 234 23.87 -15.79 -13.14
N ALA A 235 24.31 -14.86 -12.28
CA ALA A 235 24.49 -15.16 -10.86
C ALA A 235 23.15 -15.52 -10.19
N LEU A 236 22.08 -14.80 -10.51
CA LEU A 236 20.74 -15.05 -9.96
C LEU A 236 20.17 -16.40 -10.43
N ASP A 237 20.33 -16.73 -11.69
CA ASP A 237 19.87 -17.99 -12.27
C ASP A 237 20.61 -19.17 -11.65
N LEU A 238 21.94 -19.09 -11.56
CA LEU A 238 22.74 -20.11 -10.87
C LEU A 238 22.33 -20.28 -9.41
N TYR A 239 22.11 -19.18 -8.69
CA TYR A 239 21.67 -19.27 -7.29
C TYR A 239 20.28 -19.91 -7.18
N ASN A 240 19.36 -19.59 -8.09
CA ASN A 240 18.02 -20.16 -8.12
C ASN A 240 18.01 -21.67 -8.44
N THR A 241 18.78 -22.09 -9.44
CA THR A 241 18.79 -23.49 -9.92
C THR A 241 19.69 -24.39 -9.08
N GLU A 242 20.90 -23.96 -8.76
CA GLU A 242 21.92 -24.81 -8.12
C GLU A 242 21.78 -24.81 -6.59
N ILE A 243 21.41 -23.68 -5.99
CA ILE A 243 21.31 -23.55 -4.53
C ILE A 243 19.88 -23.81 -4.05
N LEU A 244 18.90 -23.09 -4.62
CA LEU A 244 17.50 -23.21 -4.18
C LEU A 244 16.75 -24.38 -4.83
N LYS A 245 17.29 -24.96 -5.91
CA LYS A 245 16.66 -26.05 -6.69
C LYS A 245 15.25 -25.72 -7.17
N GLN A 246 14.98 -24.45 -7.45
CA GLN A 246 13.68 -24.01 -7.96
C GLN A 246 13.67 -24.03 -9.49
N SER A 247 12.48 -24.22 -10.08
CA SER A 247 12.31 -24.15 -11.53
C SER A 247 12.52 -22.71 -12.00
N ASP A 248 13.31 -22.55 -13.06
CA ASP A 248 13.51 -21.23 -13.64
C ASP A 248 12.21 -20.72 -14.29
N GLN A 249 11.83 -19.49 -13.95
CA GLN A 249 10.68 -18.86 -14.60
C GLN A 249 11.14 -18.25 -15.91
N MET A 250 10.71 -18.83 -17.03
CA MET A 250 10.99 -18.26 -18.34
C MET A 250 10.33 -16.88 -18.45
N THR A 251 11.16 -15.83 -18.46
CA THR A 251 10.72 -14.47 -18.77
C THR A 251 11.09 -14.09 -20.20
N ALA A 252 10.19 -13.39 -20.89
CA ALA A 252 10.47 -12.78 -22.18
C ALA A 252 11.14 -11.41 -21.99
N LYS A 253 12.12 -11.10 -22.84
CA LYS A 253 12.77 -9.80 -22.85
C LYS A 253 11.77 -8.69 -23.13
N LEU A 254 11.74 -7.70 -22.25
CA LEU A 254 11.03 -6.44 -22.47
C LEU A 254 11.92 -5.39 -23.16
N CYS A 255 13.23 -5.43 -22.83
CA CYS A 255 14.31 -4.54 -23.24
C CYS A 255 15.62 -5.36 -23.35
#